data_AF-A0A536M2T1-F1
#
_entry.id   AF-A0A536M2T1-F1
#
_cell.length_a   1.000
_cell.length_b   1.000
_cell.length_c   1.000
_cell.angle_alpha   90.00
_cell.angle_beta   90.00
_cell.angle_gamma   90.00
#
_symmetry.space_group_name_H-M   'P 1'
#
loop_
_entity.id
_entity.type
_entity.pdbx_description
1 polymer ?
#
loop_
_entity_poly.entity_id
_entity_poly.type
_entity_poly.pdbx_seq_one_letter_code
_entity_poly.pdbx_strand_id
1 'polypeptide(L)'
;MLLGGGGRKMLRLAAREADIVHVNYNLREGRVNPKLVQTGVAAATEEKVGWIREVAGDRLDSIELGFTVFFASVTSDRESIASAIAPSMGLEARDVLEMPHFLLGTIEQIEDDLKARRERFGFSHVIVPGEVADQLAPIVERLAGK
;
A
#
# COMPACT_ATOMS: atom_id res chain seq x y z
N MET A 1 -4.49 3.88 18.21
CA MET A 1 -3.55 4.85 17.60
C MET A 1 -3.00 4.29 16.30
N LEU A 2 -2.92 5.13 15.27
CA LEU A 2 -2.31 4.80 13.97
C LEU A 2 -0.88 5.35 13.91
N LEU A 3 0.08 4.50 13.53
CA LEU A 3 1.45 4.90 13.23
C LEU A 3 1.85 4.40 11.83
N GLY A 4 2.52 5.24 11.05
CA GLY A 4 2.92 4.90 9.68
C GLY A 4 4.37 5.22 9.38
N GLY A 5 4.96 4.50 8.42
CA GLY A 5 6.30 4.79 7.92
C GLY A 5 6.82 3.75 6.93
N GLY A 6 8.03 3.97 6.42
CA GLY A 6 8.72 3.01 5.53
C GLY A 6 10.09 2.57 6.02
N GLY A 7 10.54 3.07 7.17
CA GLY A 7 11.84 2.71 7.75
C GLY A 7 11.73 1.65 8.84
N ARG A 8 12.68 0.71 8.87
CA ARG A 8 12.72 -0.41 9.84
C ARG A 8 12.54 0.02 11.30
N LYS A 9 13.20 1.09 11.73
CA LYS A 9 13.09 1.59 13.11
C LYS A 9 11.66 2.03 13.45
N MET A 10 11.02 2.76 12.55
CA MET A 10 9.66 3.26 12.76
C MET A 10 8.65 2.12 12.74
N LEU A 11 8.75 1.20 11.78
CA LEU A 11 7.84 0.07 11.68
C LEU A 11 7.97 -0.90 12.86
N ARG A 12 9.18 -1.14 13.36
CA ARG A 12 9.37 -1.93 14.59
C ARG A 12 8.80 -1.24 15.83
N LEU A 13 8.81 0.10 15.89
CA LEU A 13 8.17 0.83 16.98
C LEU A 13 6.65 0.74 16.85
N ALA A 14 6.11 1.00 15.66
CA ALA A 14 4.68 0.92 15.38
C ALA A 14 4.12 -0.46 15.73
N ALA A 15 4.83 -1.53 15.39
CA ALA A 15 4.47 -2.91 15.75
C ALA A 15 4.33 -3.15 17.26
N ARG A 16 5.03 -2.39 18.11
CA ARG A 16 4.97 -2.54 19.57
C ARG A 16 3.95 -1.64 20.25
N GLU A 17 3.53 -0.57 19.60
CA GLU A 17 2.78 0.51 20.27
C GLU A 17 1.46 0.88 19.58
N ALA A 18 1.30 0.58 18.29
CA ALA A 18 0.12 0.99 17.53
C ALA A 18 -0.94 -0.11 17.47
N ASP A 19 -2.18 0.32 17.22
CA ASP A 19 -3.29 -0.57 16.87
C ASP A 19 -3.39 -0.71 15.35
N ILE A 20 -3.00 0.34 14.61
CA ILE A 20 -2.97 0.35 13.14
C ILE A 20 -1.57 0.74 12.66
N VAL A 21 -0.97 -0.06 11.78
CA VAL A 21 0.37 0.17 11.22
C VAL A 21 0.32 0.36 9.72
N HIS A 22 0.65 1.58 9.26
CA HIS A 22 0.73 1.89 7.83
C HIS A 22 2.13 1.67 7.26
N VAL A 23 2.25 0.77 6.30
CA VAL A 23 3.47 0.48 5.54
C VAL A 23 3.51 1.38 4.30
N ASN A 24 4.38 2.38 4.32
CA ASN A 24 4.50 3.39 3.26
C ASN A 24 5.95 3.50 2.74
N TYR A 25 6.21 4.47 1.87
CA TYR A 25 7.56 4.81 1.42
C TYR A 25 8.49 5.24 2.58
N ASN A 26 9.79 5.01 2.43
CA ASN A 26 10.80 5.45 3.38
C ASN A 26 11.25 6.89 3.11
N LEU A 27 10.63 7.84 3.80
CA LEU A 27 10.89 9.28 3.62
C LEU A 27 12.15 9.81 4.33
N ARG A 28 13.05 8.94 4.82
CA ARG A 28 14.23 9.34 5.62
C ARG A 28 15.12 10.39 4.94
N GLU A 29 15.24 10.36 3.62
CA GLU A 29 16.08 11.31 2.88
C GLU A 29 15.41 12.69 2.65
N GLY A 30 14.13 12.83 3.02
CA GLY A 30 13.38 14.09 2.96
C GLY A 30 13.16 14.63 1.54
N ARG A 31 13.40 13.83 0.50
CA ARG A 31 13.28 14.23 -0.91
C ARG A 31 12.71 13.09 -1.74
N VAL A 32 11.96 13.44 -2.78
CA VAL A 32 11.50 12.48 -3.78
C VAL A 32 12.65 12.16 -4.73
N ASN A 33 13.07 10.89 -4.79
CA ASN A 33 14.17 10.43 -5.63
C ASN A 33 13.99 8.95 -6.02
N PRO A 34 14.82 8.41 -6.93
CA PRO A 34 14.68 7.01 -7.35
C PRO A 34 14.77 6.00 -6.21
N LYS A 35 15.57 6.27 -5.16
CA LYS A 35 15.66 5.38 -3.99
C LYS A 35 14.34 5.33 -3.22
N LEU A 36 13.65 6.46 -3.08
CA LEU A 36 12.34 6.53 -2.44
C LEU A 36 11.36 5.61 -3.17
N VAL A 37 11.28 5.72 -4.50
CA VAL A 37 10.39 4.91 -5.35
C VAL A 37 10.61 3.42 -5.10
N GLN A 38 11.87 2.98 -5.07
CA GLN A 38 12.23 1.59 -4.82
C GLN A 38 11.76 1.08 -3.45
N THR A 39 11.45 1.96 -2.49
CA THR A 39 10.90 1.53 -1.19
C THR A 39 9.40 1.24 -1.22
N GLY A 40 8.70 1.56 -2.31
CA GLY A 40 7.26 1.29 -2.47
C GLY A 40 6.93 0.03 -3.26
N VAL A 41 7.90 -0.54 -3.99
CA VAL A 41 7.70 -1.76 -4.78
C VAL A 41 7.27 -2.94 -3.89
N ALA A 42 6.65 -3.94 -4.50
CA ALA A 42 6.09 -5.08 -3.78
C ALA A 42 7.11 -5.81 -2.90
N ALA A 43 8.33 -6.05 -3.41
CA ALA A 43 9.39 -6.71 -2.63
C ALA A 43 9.83 -5.91 -1.41
N ALA A 44 9.98 -4.58 -1.53
CA ALA A 44 10.30 -3.71 -0.40
C ALA A 44 9.13 -3.65 0.61
N THR A 45 7.89 -3.72 0.12
CA THR A 45 6.70 -3.82 0.97
C THR A 45 6.70 -5.11 1.78
N GLU A 46 7.02 -6.23 1.15
CA GLU A 46 7.13 -7.54 1.79
C GLU A 46 8.20 -7.55 2.88
N GLU A 47 9.38 -6.97 2.61
CA GLU A 47 10.45 -6.81 3.60
C GLU A 47 9.98 -5.99 4.81
N LYS A 48 9.28 -4.87 4.57
CA LYS A 48 8.73 -3.99 5.62
C LYS A 48 7.72 -4.73 6.50
N VAL A 49 6.83 -5.53 5.91
CA VAL A 49 5.88 -6.38 6.65
C VAL A 49 6.63 -7.43 7.46
N GLY A 50 7.70 -8.01 6.90
CA GLY A 50 8.58 -8.93 7.62
C GLY A 50 9.16 -8.33 8.91
N TRP A 51 9.62 -7.08 8.87
CA TRP A 51 10.13 -6.39 10.08
C TRP A 51 9.07 -6.17 11.15
N ILE A 52 7.80 -6.00 10.77
CA ILE A 52 6.68 -5.89 11.72
C ILE A 52 6.45 -7.25 12.38
N ARG A 53 6.29 -8.30 11.57
CA ARG A 53 6.08 -9.67 12.04
C ARG A 53 7.21 -10.16 12.97
N GLU A 54 8.45 -9.78 12.67
CA GLU A 54 9.65 -10.09 13.48
C GLU A 54 9.52 -9.63 14.95
N VAL A 55 8.82 -8.52 15.22
CA VAL A 55 8.78 -7.91 16.56
C VAL A 55 7.39 -7.78 17.18
N ALA A 56 6.33 -8.05 16.42
CA ALA A 56 4.96 -7.95 16.91
C ALA A 56 4.65 -9.01 17.98
N GLY A 57 5.27 -10.19 17.89
CA GLY A 57 5.01 -11.31 18.82
C GLY A 57 3.52 -11.62 18.91
N ASP A 58 3.02 -11.84 20.12
CA ASP A 58 1.60 -12.16 20.39
C ASP A 58 0.63 -11.04 19.97
N ARG A 59 1.12 -9.81 19.75
CA ARG A 59 0.27 -8.70 19.31
C ARG A 59 -0.04 -8.72 17.83
N LEU A 60 0.61 -9.57 17.02
CA LEU A 60 0.48 -9.51 15.56
C LEU A 60 -0.99 -9.54 15.11
N ASP A 61 -1.81 -10.41 15.69
CA ASP A 61 -3.22 -10.56 15.35
C ASP A 61 -4.10 -9.39 15.83
N SER A 62 -3.60 -8.57 16.76
CA SER A 62 -4.26 -7.35 17.25
C SER A 62 -3.89 -6.10 16.45
N ILE A 63 -2.91 -6.19 15.54
CA ILE A 63 -2.44 -5.06 14.75
C ILE A 63 -3.15 -5.09 13.40
N GLU A 64 -3.84 -4.00 13.08
CA GLU A 64 -4.38 -3.79 11.75
C GLU A 64 -3.29 -3.25 10.82
N LEU A 65 -2.94 -4.01 9.77
CA LEU A 65 -1.95 -3.56 8.80
C LEU A 65 -2.64 -2.80 7.66
N GLY A 66 -1.96 -1.76 7.20
CA GLY A 66 -2.51 -0.92 6.14
C GLY A 66 -1.47 -0.17 5.34
N PHE A 67 -1.97 0.64 4.41
CA PHE A 67 -1.16 1.52 3.57
C PHE A 67 -1.98 2.73 3.11
N THR A 68 -1.26 3.72 2.60
CA THR A 68 -1.86 4.90 1.98
C THR A 68 -1.71 4.80 0.47
N VAL A 69 -2.81 4.99 -0.25
CA VAL A 69 -2.84 5.15 -1.71
C VAL A 69 -2.48 6.59 -2.02
N PHE A 70 -1.49 6.78 -2.88
CA PHE A 70 -1.05 8.13 -3.31
C PHE A 70 -1.63 8.50 -4.67
N PHE A 71 -2.00 7.51 -5.48
CA PHE A 71 -2.69 7.73 -6.74
C PHE A 71 -3.68 6.60 -6.98
N ALA A 72 -4.92 6.96 -7.32
CA ALA A 72 -5.90 6.00 -7.78
C ALA A 72 -6.61 6.54 -9.01
N SER A 73 -7.03 5.65 -9.88
CA SER A 73 -7.83 5.98 -11.06
C SER A 73 -8.70 4.79 -11.43
N VAL A 74 -10.02 5.01 -11.42
CA VAL A 74 -10.97 4.04 -11.96
C VAL A 74 -10.97 4.19 -13.48
N THR A 75 -10.50 3.16 -14.18
CA THR A 75 -10.30 3.19 -15.64
C THR A 75 -10.41 1.79 -16.24
N SER A 76 -10.82 1.68 -17.50
CA SER A 76 -10.70 0.43 -18.26
C SER A 76 -9.31 0.21 -18.87
N ASP A 77 -8.41 1.18 -18.76
CA ASP A 77 -7.08 1.16 -19.39
C ASP A 77 -5.95 1.43 -18.38
N ARG A 78 -5.84 0.54 -17.37
CA ARG A 78 -4.79 0.65 -16.33
C ARG A 78 -3.37 0.50 -16.89
N GLU A 79 -3.21 -0.31 -17.93
CA GLU A 79 -1.90 -0.61 -18.52
C GLU A 79 -1.26 0.63 -19.16
N SER A 80 -2.06 1.44 -19.88
CA SER A 80 -1.56 2.70 -20.44
C SER A 80 -1.15 3.69 -19.35
N ILE A 81 -1.94 3.82 -18.27
CA ILE A 81 -1.60 4.71 -17.14
C ILE A 81 -0.32 4.23 -16.45
N ALA A 82 -0.22 2.94 -16.15
CA ALA A 82 0.95 2.36 -15.51
C ALA A 82 2.21 2.54 -16.39
N SER A 83 2.10 2.29 -17.70
CA SER A 83 3.19 2.46 -18.66
C SER A 83 3.64 3.91 -18.81
N ALA A 84 2.73 4.88 -18.63
CA ALA A 84 3.07 6.30 -18.64
C ALA A 84 3.82 6.75 -17.36
N ILE A 85 3.49 6.15 -16.21
CA ILE A 85 4.09 6.51 -14.91
C ILE A 85 5.45 5.83 -14.72
N ALA A 86 5.55 4.56 -15.10
CA ALA A 86 6.68 3.69 -14.75
C ALA A 86 8.07 4.25 -15.14
N PRO A 87 8.28 4.86 -16.33
CA PRO A 87 9.58 5.42 -16.71
C PRO A 87 10.07 6.52 -15.78
N SER A 88 9.17 7.37 -15.27
CA SER A 88 9.51 8.43 -14.32
C SER A 88 10.01 7.90 -12.97
N MET A 89 9.67 6.64 -12.69
CA MET A 89 10.02 5.88 -11.49
C MET A 89 11.21 4.94 -11.72
N GLY A 90 11.65 4.76 -12.97
CA GLY A 90 12.65 3.76 -13.34
C GLY A 90 12.15 2.33 -13.14
N LEU A 91 10.85 2.11 -13.42
CA LEU A 91 10.15 0.84 -13.24
C LEU A 91 9.48 0.40 -14.55
N GLU A 92 8.98 -0.84 -14.56
CA GLU A 92 8.06 -1.34 -15.58
C GLU A 92 6.60 -1.13 -15.13
N ALA A 93 5.66 -1.14 -16.09
CA ALA A 93 4.23 -0.95 -15.80
C ALA A 93 3.70 -1.94 -14.76
N ARG A 94 4.12 -3.21 -14.85
CA ARG A 94 3.76 -4.26 -13.87
C ARG A 94 4.17 -3.89 -12.44
N ASP A 95 5.32 -3.25 -12.25
CA ASP A 95 5.82 -2.92 -10.92
C ASP A 95 4.93 -1.85 -10.29
N VAL A 96 4.49 -0.87 -11.09
CA VAL A 96 3.52 0.17 -10.66
C VAL A 96 2.18 -0.45 -10.25
N LEU A 97 1.69 -1.42 -11.01
CA LEU A 97 0.42 -2.10 -10.71
C LEU A 97 0.49 -2.96 -9.44
N GLU A 98 1.65 -3.55 -9.17
CA GLU A 98 1.89 -4.33 -7.94
C GLU A 98 2.11 -3.46 -6.68
N MET A 99 2.45 -2.18 -6.85
CA MET A 99 2.68 -1.28 -5.72
C MET A 99 1.38 -0.98 -4.96
N PRO A 100 1.32 -1.18 -3.63
CA PRO A 100 0.13 -0.87 -2.83
C PRO A 100 -0.35 0.58 -2.99
N HIS A 101 0.60 1.47 -3.21
CA HIS A 101 0.43 2.91 -3.31
C HIS A 101 -0.35 3.40 -4.54
N PHE A 102 -0.60 2.50 -5.49
CA PHE A 102 -1.39 2.76 -6.70
C PHE A 102 -2.62 1.84 -6.73
N LEU A 103 -3.78 2.40 -7.07
CA LEU A 103 -5.01 1.64 -7.37
C LEU A 103 -5.50 2.03 -8.75
N LEU A 104 -5.22 1.19 -9.75
CA LEU A 104 -5.49 1.47 -11.16
C LEU A 104 -6.30 0.33 -11.76
N GLY A 105 -7.43 0.65 -12.38
CA GLY A 105 -8.24 -0.32 -13.10
C GLY A 105 -9.73 -0.14 -12.90
N THR A 106 -10.50 -1.12 -13.34
CA THR A 106 -11.93 -1.16 -13.07
C THR A 106 -12.19 -1.43 -11.58
N ILE A 107 -13.43 -1.26 -11.14
CA ILE A 107 -13.85 -1.58 -9.78
C ILE A 107 -13.45 -3.02 -9.41
N GLU A 108 -13.67 -3.97 -10.32
CA GLU A 108 -13.33 -5.39 -10.13
C GLU A 108 -11.83 -5.59 -10.01
N GLN A 109 -11.04 -4.97 -10.87
CA GLN A 109 -9.58 -5.09 -10.83
C GLN A 109 -8.99 -4.51 -9.55
N ILE A 110 -9.50 -3.35 -9.11
CA ILE A 110 -9.06 -2.72 -7.87
C ILE A 110 -9.48 -3.56 -6.66
N GLU A 111 -10.69 -4.12 -6.67
CA GLU A 111 -11.16 -5.05 -5.64
C GLU A 111 -10.26 -6.29 -5.54
N ASP A 112 -9.90 -6.88 -6.67
CA ASP A 112 -9.01 -8.05 -6.73
C ASP A 112 -7.59 -7.72 -6.28
N ASP A 113 -7.05 -6.55 -6.66
CA ASP A 113 -5.76 -6.07 -6.18
C ASP A 113 -5.76 -5.90 -4.65
N LEU A 114 -6.84 -5.35 -4.06
CA LEU A 114 -6.98 -5.21 -2.61
C LEU A 114 -7.06 -6.56 -1.89
N LYS A 115 -7.79 -7.53 -2.44
CA LYS A 115 -7.83 -8.90 -1.89
C LYS A 115 -6.47 -9.58 -1.97
N ALA A 116 -5.79 -9.49 -3.11
CA ALA A 116 -4.44 -10.05 -3.28
C ALA A 116 -3.45 -9.42 -2.31
N ARG A 117 -3.56 -8.11 -2.04
CA ARG A 117 -2.74 -7.41 -1.04
C ARG A 117 -3.07 -7.83 0.39
N ARG A 118 -4.33 -8.11 0.71
CA ARG A 118 -4.73 -8.69 2.00
C ARG A 118 -4.10 -10.08 2.18
N GLU A 119 -4.19 -10.95 1.19
CA GLU A 119 -3.60 -12.29 1.25
C GLU A 119 -2.08 -12.25 1.35
N ARG A 120 -1.43 -11.44 0.53
CA ARG A 120 0.03 -11.36 0.45
C ARG A 120 0.66 -10.65 1.64
N PHE A 121 0.13 -9.48 2.01
CA PHE A 121 0.75 -8.59 2.99
C PHE A 121 0.02 -8.56 4.34
N GLY A 122 -1.22 -9.03 4.40
CA GLY A 122 -2.09 -8.89 5.58
C GLY A 122 -2.78 -7.53 5.69
N PHE A 123 -2.83 -6.75 4.61
CA PHE A 123 -3.44 -5.41 4.66
C PHE A 123 -4.97 -5.46 4.73
N SER A 124 -5.54 -4.75 5.71
CA SER A 124 -6.99 -4.59 5.90
C SER A 124 -7.41 -3.13 6.06
N HIS A 125 -6.48 -2.22 6.36
CA HIS A 125 -6.74 -0.79 6.47
C HIS A 125 -6.17 -0.02 5.28
N VAL A 126 -7.01 0.68 4.51
CA VAL A 126 -6.57 1.41 3.30
C VAL A 126 -7.09 2.83 3.35
N ILE A 127 -6.17 3.79 3.19
CA ILE A 127 -6.52 5.22 3.04
C ILE A 127 -6.37 5.61 1.58
N VAL A 128 -7.39 6.25 1.02
CA VAL A 128 -7.43 6.72 -0.38
C VAL A 128 -7.48 8.25 -0.46
N PRO A 129 -7.06 8.86 -1.58
CA PRO A 129 -7.24 10.29 -1.79
C PRO A 129 -8.72 10.66 -1.80
N GLY A 130 -9.09 11.78 -1.16
CA GLY A 130 -10.49 12.19 -1.03
C GLY A 130 -11.18 12.47 -2.37
N GLU A 131 -10.42 12.95 -3.36
CA GLU A 131 -10.90 13.28 -4.71
C GLU A 131 -11.43 12.07 -5.51
N VAL A 132 -11.01 10.86 -5.16
CA VAL A 132 -11.46 9.61 -5.79
C VAL A 132 -12.40 8.79 -4.91
N ALA A 133 -12.72 9.27 -3.69
CA ALA A 133 -13.48 8.51 -2.71
C ALA A 133 -14.84 8.04 -3.25
N ASP A 134 -15.58 8.93 -3.91
CA ASP A 134 -16.89 8.61 -4.50
C ASP A 134 -16.78 7.55 -5.61
N GLN A 135 -15.71 7.58 -6.41
CA GLN A 135 -15.47 6.60 -7.46
C GLN A 135 -15.14 5.22 -6.90
N LEU A 136 -14.51 5.17 -5.72
CA LEU A 136 -14.13 3.93 -5.05
C LEU A 136 -15.20 3.42 -4.07
N ALA A 137 -16.27 4.19 -3.81
CA ALA A 137 -17.36 3.80 -2.92
C ALA A 137 -17.97 2.41 -3.24
N PRO A 138 -18.19 2.01 -4.51
CA PRO A 138 -18.67 0.66 -4.82
C PRO A 138 -17.74 -0.46 -4.34
N ILE A 139 -16.43 -0.23 -4.26
CA ILE A 139 -15.46 -1.21 -3.77
C ILE A 139 -15.67 -1.42 -2.27
N VAL A 140 -15.91 -0.34 -1.53
CA VAL A 140 -16.19 -0.40 -0.08
C VAL A 140 -17.42 -1.26 0.17
N GLU A 141 -18.51 -1.06 -0.58
CA GLU A 141 -19.73 -1.88 -0.46
C GLU A 141 -19.46 -3.37 -0.74
N ARG A 142 -18.62 -3.67 -1.73
CA ARG A 142 -18.29 -5.06 -2.12
C ARG A 142 -17.40 -5.77 -1.10
N LEU A 143 -16.53 -5.02 -0.41
CA LEU A 143 -15.59 -5.51 0.61
C LEU A 143 -16.15 -5.43 2.03
N ALA A 144 -17.19 -4.63 2.28
CA ALA A 144 -17.78 -4.50 3.61
C ALA A 144 -18.25 -5.86 4.14
N GLY A 145 -17.80 -6.21 5.35
CA GLY A 145 -18.15 -7.48 6.01
C GLY A 145 -17.38 -8.70 5.51
N LYS A 146 -16.33 -8.52 4.71
CA LYS A 146 -15.43 -9.58 4.23
C LYS A 146 -13.99 -9.30 4.62
#